data_AF-A0A1V6QA28-F1
#
_entry.id   AF-A0A1V6QA28-F1
#
_cell.length_a   1.000
_cell.length_b   1.000
_cell.length_c   1.000
_cell.angle_alpha   90.00
_cell.angle_beta   90.00
_cell.angle_gamma   90.00
#
_symmetry.space_group_name_H-M   'P 1'
#
loop_
_entity.id
_entity.type
_entity.pdbx_description
1 polymer ?
#
loop_
_entity_poly.entity_id
_entity_poly.type
_entity_poly.pdbx_seq_one_letter_code
_entity_poly.pdbx_strand_id
1 'polypeptide(L)'
;MASSAPTLAVFHHADDIKPSNRGGFGAYSDLIAQNRQSRFVLVFGALTSIRRPRREAVVKDEVTGETHVLVPVSLFWIPAGAKASIVSSHGLKTVYVESRLMAPTQVPTSSEKLEKKLNGLIAEYVAQNPASKKANERVRQSLPDGSTRSVLASSPFPLSVKSAKGSCLTSVDDKVYVDFVSDFTAGLFGAVTELEAELAESLKERFSSIDLVRFCNSGTEANTYALAAGLAYTGRKKYAIGTYNDISKTRSVLDFEIGAILVEPMQCAGGMRPASEEFLRFLREAANILGAVLIFDEVVISRLDYHGVQGKLSITPDMTTLGKYIGGGMPFGAFAGRKEIMGQFDPQSDSSKQLSHSGTFNNNIFTMSTAVAASKIVIKEAIDKTIMLGERARLGMNAILQKKGKSDKVFAIGCGSCVGLHFVGPDADVLREICYFHNILQGLWIGRRGFLAFNFAHTGAEVDTFLASFKVYVDLYV
;
A
#
# COMPACT_ATOMS: atom_id res chain seq x y z
N MET A 1 8.36 30.17 44.14
CA MET A 1 7.70 30.95 43.08
C MET A 1 6.26 30.49 43.02
N ALA A 2 5.29 31.40 43.12
CA ALA A 2 3.86 31.05 43.16
C ALA A 2 3.47 30.25 41.90
N SER A 3 2.84 29.08 42.08
CA SER A 3 2.31 28.32 40.94
C SER A 3 1.08 29.06 40.41
N SER A 4 1.21 29.76 39.30
CA SER A 4 0.07 30.28 38.55
C SER A 4 -0.83 29.11 38.16
N ALA A 5 -2.14 29.22 38.41
CA ALA A 5 -3.11 28.25 37.94
C ALA A 5 -2.95 28.07 36.41
N PRO A 6 -3.14 26.85 35.87
CA PRO A 6 -3.02 26.62 34.43
C PRO A 6 -4.13 27.39 33.70
N THR A 7 -3.77 28.46 33.00
CA THR A 7 -4.70 29.33 32.26
C THR A 7 -4.75 28.97 30.79
N LEU A 8 -5.88 29.26 30.14
CA LEU A 8 -6.03 29.09 28.69
C LEU A 8 -5.07 30.00 27.90
N ALA A 9 -4.67 29.55 26.70
CA ALA A 9 -3.95 30.39 25.73
C ALA A 9 -4.61 30.35 24.36
N VAL A 10 -4.73 31.52 23.72
CA VAL A 10 -5.36 31.69 22.41
C VAL A 10 -4.35 32.31 21.45
N PHE A 11 -4.19 31.72 20.28
CA PHE A 11 -3.30 32.20 19.23
C PHE A 11 -4.13 32.54 18.00
N HIS A 12 -4.03 33.78 17.52
CA HIS A 12 -4.87 34.30 16.44
C HIS A 12 -4.18 34.23 15.08
N HIS A 13 -2.85 34.35 15.04
CA HIS A 13 -2.04 34.28 13.83
C HIS A 13 -0.80 33.39 13.99
N ALA A 14 -0.30 32.88 12.86
CA ALA A 14 0.97 32.13 12.82
C ALA A 14 2.17 32.97 13.31
N ASP A 15 2.07 34.31 13.24
CA ASP A 15 3.11 35.25 13.68
C ASP A 15 3.15 35.45 15.20
N ASP A 16 2.09 35.08 15.94
CA ASP A 16 2.07 35.09 17.41
C ASP A 16 2.90 33.94 18.00
N ILE A 17 3.33 33.00 17.16
CA ILE A 17 4.20 31.87 17.49
C ILE A 17 5.59 32.23 16.96
N LYS A 18 6.59 32.40 17.85
CA LYS A 18 7.98 32.69 17.44
C LYS A 18 8.41 31.75 16.30
N PRO A 19 8.74 32.27 15.10
CA PRO A 19 8.73 31.46 13.90
C PRO A 19 9.97 30.55 13.84
N SER A 20 9.74 29.24 13.81
CA SER A 20 10.57 28.35 12.99
C SER A 20 10.20 28.56 11.52
N ASN A 21 11.17 28.59 10.60
CA ASN A 21 11.07 28.90 9.16
C ASN A 21 10.15 27.99 8.29
N ARG A 22 8.96 27.61 8.77
CA ARG A 22 7.97 26.82 8.03
C ARG A 22 6.64 27.55 8.09
N GLY A 23 6.06 27.81 6.91
CA GLY A 23 4.78 28.50 6.75
C GLY A 23 3.65 27.90 7.60
N GLY A 24 2.59 28.69 7.78
CA GLY A 24 1.64 28.67 8.91
C GLY A 24 1.04 27.35 9.40
N PHE A 25 1.12 26.21 8.69
CA PHE A 25 0.74 24.90 9.22
C PHE A 25 1.88 24.19 9.99
N GLY A 26 3.14 24.48 9.65
CA GLY A 26 4.32 23.87 10.28
C GLY A 26 4.51 24.32 11.72
N ALA A 27 4.32 25.61 11.99
CA ALA A 27 4.43 26.18 13.34
C ALA A 27 3.45 25.54 14.34
N TYR A 28 2.22 25.23 13.91
CA TYR A 28 1.23 24.55 14.76
C TYR A 28 1.63 23.11 15.09
N SER A 29 2.24 22.39 14.12
CA SER A 29 2.66 21.00 14.34
C SER A 29 3.78 20.88 15.39
N ASP A 30 4.70 21.85 15.43
CA ASP A 30 5.79 21.87 16.40
C ASP A 30 5.30 22.25 17.81
N LEU A 31 4.36 23.20 17.92
CA LEU A 31 3.72 23.55 19.20
C LEU A 31 2.93 22.36 19.79
N ILE A 32 2.22 21.62 18.94
CA ILE A 32 1.50 20.39 19.29
C ILE A 32 2.50 19.29 19.72
N ALA A 33 3.64 19.18 19.05
CA ALA A 33 4.66 18.18 19.36
C ALA A 33 5.38 18.44 20.69
N GLN A 34 5.60 19.72 21.06
CA GLN A 34 6.27 20.12 22.30
C GLN A 34 5.41 19.92 23.56
N ASN A 35 4.07 19.92 23.43
CA ASN A 35 3.15 19.91 24.57
C ASN A 35 2.24 18.67 24.58
N ARG A 36 2.86 17.48 24.61
CA ARG A 36 2.19 16.16 24.49
C ARG A 36 1.18 15.81 25.59
N GLN A 37 1.11 16.58 26.68
CA GLN A 37 0.21 16.31 27.82
C GLN A 37 -1.05 17.19 27.83
N SER A 38 -1.29 18.04 26.83
CA SER A 38 -2.39 19.02 26.79
C SER A 38 -3.42 18.75 25.69
N ARG A 39 -4.64 19.28 25.83
CA ARG A 39 -5.68 19.24 24.80
C ARG A 39 -5.59 20.47 23.89
N PHE A 40 -5.79 20.28 22.59
CA PHE A 40 -5.83 21.35 21.60
C PHE A 40 -7.18 21.38 20.89
N VAL A 41 -7.73 22.58 20.70
CA VAL A 41 -8.91 22.80 19.87
C VAL A 41 -8.53 23.75 18.75
N LEU A 42 -8.72 23.29 17.51
CA LEU A 42 -8.40 24.05 16.31
C LEU A 42 -9.71 24.47 15.64
N VAL A 43 -9.92 25.78 15.50
CA VAL A 43 -11.19 26.32 14.99
C VAL A 43 -11.07 26.62 13.50
N PHE A 44 -11.78 25.83 12.68
CA PHE A 44 -11.80 25.98 11.23
C PHE A 44 -13.04 26.75 10.77
N GLY A 45 -12.84 27.93 10.18
CA GLY A 45 -13.88 28.62 9.41
C GLY A 45 -13.68 28.33 7.93
N ALA A 46 -14.66 27.70 7.26
CA ALA A 46 -14.57 27.44 5.81
C ALA A 46 -14.23 28.73 5.05
N LEU A 47 -13.12 28.73 4.32
CA LEU A 47 -12.68 29.80 3.41
C LEU A 47 -13.70 29.94 2.27
N THR A 48 -14.77 30.71 2.49
CA THR A 48 -15.76 31.02 1.44
C THR A 48 -16.09 32.51 1.45
N SER A 49 -15.46 33.21 0.52
CA SER A 49 -15.74 34.57 0.01
C SER A 49 -15.64 35.76 0.99
N ILE A 50 -14.89 36.77 0.56
CA ILE A 50 -14.48 38.02 1.25
C ILE A 50 -15.64 39.00 1.55
N ARG A 51 -16.91 38.57 1.53
CA ARG A 51 -18.05 39.49 1.71
C ARG A 51 -19.20 38.87 2.52
N ARG A 52 -19.09 38.84 3.86
CA ARG A 52 -20.20 38.77 4.87
C ARG A 52 -19.66 38.66 6.33
N PRO A 53 -20.49 38.90 7.38
CA PRO A 53 -20.05 39.47 8.67
C PRO A 53 -19.17 38.55 9.52
N ARG A 54 -18.49 39.15 10.52
CA ARG A 54 -17.52 38.52 11.44
C ARG A 54 -17.99 37.14 11.89
N ARG A 55 -17.18 36.12 11.61
CA ARG A 55 -17.35 34.76 12.14
C ARG A 55 -16.52 34.68 13.41
N GLU A 56 -17.16 34.49 14.55
CA GLU A 56 -16.48 34.49 15.85
C GLU A 56 -17.15 33.52 16.83
N ALA A 57 -16.34 32.90 17.69
CA ALA A 57 -16.82 32.19 18.88
C ALA A 57 -16.24 32.85 20.13
N VAL A 58 -16.94 32.74 21.24
CA VAL A 58 -16.46 33.24 22.53
C VAL A 58 -16.27 32.05 23.46
N VAL A 59 -15.07 31.88 24.00
CA VAL A 59 -14.72 30.81 24.94
C VAL A 59 -14.40 31.41 26.29
N LYS A 60 -14.92 30.81 27.35
CA LYS A 60 -14.65 31.21 28.73
C LYS A 60 -13.77 30.19 29.42
N ASP A 61 -12.74 30.67 30.10
CA ASP A 61 -11.99 29.91 31.11
C ASP A 61 -12.89 29.69 32.33
N GLU A 62 -13.22 28.45 32.65
CA GLU A 62 -14.05 28.16 33.83
C GLU A 62 -13.25 28.23 35.14
N VAL A 63 -11.91 28.26 35.06
CA VAL A 63 -11.01 28.34 36.20
C VAL A 63 -10.71 29.80 36.54
N THR A 64 -10.39 30.63 35.55
CA THR A 64 -10.06 32.05 35.79
C THR A 64 -11.26 32.99 35.59
N GLY A 65 -12.28 32.57 34.85
CA GLY A 65 -13.42 33.41 34.46
C GLY A 65 -13.16 34.30 33.25
N GLU A 66 -11.93 34.33 32.70
CA GLU A 66 -11.58 35.12 31.53
C GLU A 66 -12.28 34.63 30.27
N THR A 67 -12.46 35.54 29.31
CA THR A 67 -13.19 35.26 28.08
C THR A 67 -12.35 35.63 26.87
N HIS A 68 -12.26 34.72 25.91
CA HIS A 68 -11.46 34.85 24.69
C HIS A 68 -12.33 34.73 23.45
N VAL A 69 -12.13 35.62 22.49
CA VAL A 69 -12.80 35.56 21.18
C VAL A 69 -11.97 34.69 20.25
N LEU A 70 -12.57 33.79 19.48
CA LEU A 70 -11.93 32.95 18.48
C LEU A 70 -12.42 33.38 17.09
N VAL A 71 -11.48 33.59 16.17
CA VAL A 71 -11.76 33.92 14.76
C VAL A 71 -11.39 32.72 13.87
N PRO A 72 -11.76 32.68 12.57
CA PRO A 72 -11.31 31.62 11.69
C PRO A 72 -9.78 31.50 11.75
N VAL A 73 -9.27 30.27 11.80
CA VAL A 73 -7.85 29.90 11.97
C VAL A 73 -7.22 30.16 13.34
N SER A 74 -8.00 30.54 14.37
CA SER A 74 -7.49 30.57 15.75
C SER A 74 -7.18 29.17 16.29
N LEU A 75 -6.06 29.05 17.01
CA LEU A 75 -5.71 27.89 17.81
C LEU A 75 -5.97 28.19 19.30
N PHE A 76 -6.64 27.26 19.97
CA PHE A 76 -6.97 27.37 21.38
C PHE A 76 -6.37 26.20 22.16
N TRP A 77 -5.57 26.51 23.19
CA TRP A 77 -4.85 25.53 24.01
C TRP A 77 -5.47 25.39 25.40
N ILE A 78 -5.79 24.15 25.78
CA ILE A 78 -6.34 23.81 27.10
C ILE A 78 -5.31 22.93 27.83
N PRO A 79 -4.54 23.49 28.80
CA PRO A 79 -3.61 22.70 29.60
C PRO A 79 -4.34 21.66 30.47
N ALA A 80 -3.62 20.60 30.86
CA ALA A 80 -4.15 19.56 31.73
C ALA A 80 -4.67 20.15 33.05
N GLY A 81 -5.94 19.91 33.38
CA GLY A 81 -6.61 20.41 34.58
C GLY A 81 -7.41 21.70 34.39
N ALA A 82 -7.30 22.40 33.25
CA ALA A 82 -8.16 23.53 32.92
C ALA A 82 -9.52 23.07 32.37
N LYS A 83 -10.55 23.93 32.51
CA LYS A 83 -11.89 23.74 31.94
C LYS A 83 -12.29 24.96 31.12
N ALA A 84 -12.91 24.72 29.96
CA ALA A 84 -13.34 25.78 29.06
C ALA A 84 -14.72 25.46 28.47
N SER A 85 -15.55 26.48 28.30
CA SER A 85 -16.85 26.38 27.65
C SER A 85 -17.00 27.40 26.53
N ILE A 86 -17.65 26.99 25.43
CA ILE A 86 -18.04 27.90 24.36
C ILE A 86 -19.32 28.61 24.81
N VAL A 87 -19.25 29.93 24.98
CA VAL A 87 -20.35 30.76 25.48
C VAL A 87 -21.22 31.27 24.33
N SER A 88 -20.64 31.50 23.16
CA SER A 88 -21.39 31.82 21.94
C SER A 88 -20.63 31.44 20.66
N SER A 89 -21.35 31.22 19.56
CA SER A 89 -20.76 30.96 18.25
C SER A 89 -21.62 31.56 17.14
N HIS A 90 -21.01 32.39 16.29
CA HIS A 90 -21.66 33.01 15.14
C HIS A 90 -20.92 32.62 13.85
N GLY A 91 -21.56 31.80 13.01
CA GLY A 91 -21.09 31.50 11.66
C GLY A 91 -19.91 30.50 11.55
N LEU A 92 -19.48 29.87 12.64
CA LEU A 92 -18.54 28.75 12.63
C LEU A 92 -19.30 27.44 12.38
N LYS A 93 -18.87 26.65 11.39
CA LYS A 93 -19.54 25.40 10.98
C LYS A 93 -18.87 24.14 11.55
N THR A 94 -17.60 24.22 11.92
CA THR A 94 -16.82 23.04 12.33
C THR A 94 -15.80 23.43 13.40
N VAL A 95 -15.84 22.74 14.53
CA VAL A 95 -14.81 22.82 15.57
C VAL A 95 -14.09 21.48 15.56
N TYR A 96 -12.79 21.48 15.28
CA TYR A 96 -11.98 20.26 15.32
C TYR A 96 -11.32 20.15 16.68
N VAL A 97 -11.62 19.07 17.39
CA VAL A 97 -11.00 18.76 18.67
C VAL A 97 -10.03 17.61 18.44
N GLU A 98 -8.73 17.89 18.49
CA GLU A 98 -7.73 16.83 18.49
C GLU A 98 -7.53 16.36 19.93
N SER A 99 -8.37 15.42 20.37
CA SER A 99 -8.15 14.71 21.62
C SER A 99 -7.10 13.63 21.38
N ARG A 100 -5.82 13.93 21.61
CA ARG A 100 -4.85 12.85 21.77
C ARG A 100 -5.13 12.16 23.09
N LEU A 101 -5.32 10.85 23.00
CA LEU A 101 -5.46 9.94 24.14
C LEU A 101 -4.49 10.38 25.22
N MET A 102 -5.03 10.71 26.40
CA MET A 102 -4.20 10.86 27.58
C MET A 102 -3.34 9.60 27.68
N ALA A 103 -2.02 9.75 27.84
CA ALA A 103 -1.22 8.65 28.36
C ALA A 103 -2.00 8.10 29.57
N PRO A 104 -2.25 6.77 29.63
CA PRO A 104 -3.26 6.23 30.53
C PRO A 104 -3.00 6.75 31.94
N THR A 105 -3.89 7.63 32.41
CA THR A 105 -4.10 7.85 33.84
C THR A 105 -4.28 6.47 34.41
N GLN A 106 -3.34 6.02 35.26
CA GLN A 106 -3.28 4.72 35.92
C GLN A 106 -4.55 3.90 35.64
N VAL A 107 -4.45 3.00 34.65
CA VAL A 107 -5.44 1.92 34.53
C VAL A 107 -5.52 1.32 35.93
N PRO A 108 -6.70 1.23 36.57
CA PRO A 108 -6.78 0.56 37.86
C PRO A 108 -6.10 -0.78 37.67
N THR A 109 -5.02 -1.03 38.43
CA THR A 109 -4.35 -2.32 38.45
C THR A 109 -5.44 -3.35 38.59
N SER A 110 -5.53 -4.27 37.63
CA SER A 110 -6.56 -5.29 37.68
C SER A 110 -6.43 -5.94 39.06
N SER A 111 -7.53 -6.11 39.79
CA SER A 111 -7.42 -6.77 41.08
C SER A 111 -6.75 -8.13 40.85
N GLU A 112 -5.79 -8.52 41.68
CA GLU A 112 -5.05 -9.79 41.58
C GLU A 112 -5.99 -11.00 41.35
N LYS A 113 -7.22 -10.90 41.86
CA LYS A 113 -8.34 -11.83 41.63
C LYS A 113 -8.80 -11.93 40.16
N LEU A 114 -8.93 -10.79 39.46
CA LEU A 114 -9.31 -10.73 38.05
C LEU A 114 -8.17 -11.22 37.15
N GLU A 115 -6.93 -10.85 37.46
CA GLU A 115 -5.73 -11.34 36.77
C GLU A 115 -5.60 -12.87 36.86
N LYS A 116 -5.78 -13.44 38.06
CA LYS A 116 -5.80 -14.89 38.26
C LYS A 116 -6.91 -15.56 37.45
N LYS A 117 -8.09 -14.95 37.38
CA LYS A 117 -9.23 -15.47 36.61
C LYS A 117 -8.96 -15.40 35.10
N LEU A 118 -8.39 -14.29 34.61
CA LEU A 118 -7.98 -14.13 33.22
C LEU A 118 -6.95 -15.19 32.82
N ASN A 119 -5.92 -15.40 33.64
CA ASN A 119 -4.90 -16.42 33.40
C ASN A 119 -5.50 -17.84 33.35
N GLY A 120 -6.48 -18.14 34.20
CA GLY A 120 -7.23 -19.39 34.14
C GLY A 120 -7.99 -19.57 32.81
N LEU A 121 -8.69 -18.52 32.36
CA LEU A 121 -9.42 -18.53 31.09
C LEU A 121 -8.47 -18.64 29.88
N ILE A 122 -7.31 -18.00 29.93
CA ILE A 122 -6.27 -18.11 28.88
C ILE A 122 -5.73 -19.53 28.84
N ALA A 123 -5.40 -20.14 29.98
CA ALA A 123 -4.89 -21.51 30.03
C ALA A 123 -5.93 -22.51 29.48
N GLU A 124 -7.20 -22.33 29.84
CA GLU A 124 -8.30 -23.12 29.30
C GLU A 124 -8.44 -22.92 27.79
N TYR A 125 -8.41 -21.67 27.29
CA TYR A 125 -8.43 -21.37 25.86
C TYR A 125 -7.29 -22.07 25.11
N VAL A 126 -6.06 -22.03 25.63
CA VAL A 126 -4.90 -22.69 25.01
C VAL A 126 -5.08 -24.21 24.96
N ALA A 127 -5.50 -24.83 26.06
CA ALA A 127 -5.72 -26.28 26.14
C ALA A 127 -6.85 -26.75 25.20
N GLN A 128 -7.83 -25.89 24.99
CA GLN A 128 -9.02 -26.15 24.21
C GLN A 128 -8.87 -25.94 22.70
N ASN A 129 -7.81 -25.27 22.24
CA ASN A 129 -7.63 -24.91 20.83
C ASN A 129 -6.22 -25.26 20.29
N PRO A 130 -5.75 -26.52 20.43
CA PRO A 130 -4.42 -26.92 20.01
C PRO A 130 -4.19 -26.85 18.49
N ALA A 131 -5.21 -27.08 17.66
CA ALA A 131 -5.10 -26.98 16.21
C ALA A 131 -5.03 -25.51 15.78
N SER A 132 -5.82 -24.61 16.37
CA SER A 132 -5.71 -23.16 16.12
C SER A 132 -4.33 -22.64 16.53
N LYS A 133 -3.78 -23.12 17.65
CA LYS A 133 -2.40 -22.78 18.06
C LYS A 133 -1.39 -23.17 16.98
N LYS A 134 -1.44 -24.43 16.54
CA LYS A 134 -0.54 -24.97 15.50
C LYS A 134 -0.70 -24.24 14.17
N ALA A 135 -1.94 -23.91 13.79
CA ALA A 135 -2.23 -23.13 12.59
C ALA A 135 -1.58 -21.75 12.68
N ASN A 136 -1.72 -21.03 13.80
CA ASN A 136 -1.05 -19.74 13.99
C ASN A 136 0.47 -19.85 13.99
N GLU A 137 1.04 -20.87 14.62
CA GLU A 137 2.49 -21.13 14.57
C GLU A 137 2.99 -21.35 13.15
N ARG A 138 2.21 -22.05 12.31
CA ARG A 138 2.49 -22.20 10.87
C ARG A 138 2.37 -20.87 10.14
N VAL A 139 1.25 -20.16 10.28
CA VAL A 139 1.01 -18.91 9.52
C VAL A 139 2.02 -17.82 9.89
N ARG A 140 2.48 -17.76 11.14
CA ARG A 140 3.55 -16.84 11.59
C ARG A 140 4.88 -17.04 10.89
N GLN A 141 5.09 -18.18 10.24
CA GLN A 141 6.27 -18.39 9.40
C GLN A 141 6.19 -17.57 8.11
N SER A 142 4.99 -17.13 7.69
CA SER A 142 4.73 -16.52 6.38
C SER A 142 4.01 -15.16 6.43
N LEU A 143 3.23 -14.88 7.48
CA LEU A 143 2.61 -13.57 7.75
C LEU A 143 3.13 -13.03 9.08
N PRO A 144 3.48 -11.74 9.20
CA PRO A 144 3.70 -11.11 10.51
C PRO A 144 2.46 -11.36 11.39
N ASP A 145 2.67 -11.80 12.65
CA ASP A 145 1.64 -12.22 13.64
C ASP A 145 0.72 -13.36 13.30
N GLY A 146 0.83 -13.93 12.10
CA GLY A 146 -0.12 -14.90 11.60
C GLY A 146 -1.39 -14.29 10.99
N SER A 147 -1.40 -13.00 10.62
CA SER A 147 -2.58 -12.34 10.02
C SER A 147 -2.23 -11.18 9.09
N THR A 148 -2.99 -10.99 8.00
CA THR A 148 -2.85 -9.80 7.13
C THR A 148 -3.53 -8.53 7.67
N ARG A 149 -4.31 -8.66 8.75
CA ARG A 149 -5.01 -7.55 9.43
C ARG A 149 -4.62 -7.55 10.91
N SER A 150 -3.96 -6.47 11.36
CA SER A 150 -3.44 -6.39 12.73
C SER A 150 -4.52 -6.53 13.80
N VAL A 151 -5.76 -6.12 13.50
CA VAL A 151 -6.91 -6.23 14.42
C VAL A 151 -7.35 -7.67 14.69
N LEU A 152 -7.01 -8.63 13.82
CA LEU A 152 -7.34 -10.04 14.00
C LEU A 152 -6.30 -10.77 14.85
N ALA A 153 -5.12 -10.18 15.06
CA ALA A 153 -4.11 -10.75 15.92
C ALA A 153 -4.50 -10.54 17.40
N SER A 154 -4.42 -11.60 18.21
CA SER A 154 -4.69 -11.55 19.65
C SER A 154 -3.75 -12.47 20.43
N SER A 155 -3.50 -12.14 21.69
CA SER A 155 -2.78 -13.01 22.64
C SER A 155 -3.75 -14.00 23.30
N PRO A 156 -3.39 -15.28 23.52
CA PRO A 156 -2.09 -15.90 23.21
C PRO A 156 -1.91 -16.28 21.73
N PHE A 157 -3.00 -16.49 21.00
CA PHE A 157 -3.10 -16.62 19.54
C PHE A 157 -4.58 -16.44 19.15
N PRO A 158 -4.91 -16.05 17.90
CA PRO A 158 -6.30 -15.96 17.44
C PRO A 158 -6.89 -17.34 17.09
N LEU A 159 -8.22 -17.45 17.13
CA LEU A 159 -8.92 -18.65 16.67
C LEU A 159 -8.80 -18.80 15.15
N SER A 160 -8.38 -19.96 14.64
CA SER A 160 -8.35 -20.23 13.20
C SER A 160 -9.69 -20.82 12.75
N VAL A 161 -10.31 -20.22 11.74
CA VAL A 161 -11.64 -20.60 11.25
C VAL A 161 -11.51 -21.54 10.06
N LYS A 162 -12.10 -22.72 10.18
CA LYS A 162 -12.17 -23.78 9.15
C LYS A 162 -13.31 -23.54 8.17
N SER A 163 -14.47 -23.12 8.68
CA SER A 163 -15.65 -22.83 7.84
C SER A 163 -16.63 -21.91 8.56
N ALA A 164 -17.59 -21.35 7.81
CA ALA A 164 -18.68 -20.55 8.36
C ALA A 164 -20.01 -20.96 7.71
N LYS A 165 -21.11 -20.95 8.48
CA LYS A 165 -22.48 -21.19 7.99
C LYS A 165 -23.49 -20.36 8.79
N GLY A 166 -24.23 -19.50 8.11
CA GLY A 166 -25.15 -18.56 8.77
C GLY A 166 -24.36 -17.65 9.71
N SER A 167 -24.83 -17.49 10.95
CA SER A 167 -24.14 -16.74 12.01
C SER A 167 -23.09 -17.55 12.77
N CYS A 168 -22.69 -18.73 12.29
CA CYS A 168 -21.80 -19.63 13.01
C CYS A 168 -20.47 -19.83 12.31
N LEU A 169 -19.37 -19.81 13.07
CA LEU A 169 -18.01 -20.16 12.62
C LEU A 169 -17.64 -21.51 13.21
N THR A 170 -17.03 -22.37 12.42
CA THR A 170 -16.40 -23.60 12.89
C THR A 170 -14.90 -23.39 12.89
N SER A 171 -14.24 -23.50 14.04
CA SER A 171 -12.78 -23.44 14.12
C SER A 171 -12.13 -24.69 13.52
N VAL A 172 -10.82 -24.62 13.31
CA VAL A 172 -10.00 -25.78 12.94
C VAL A 172 -9.93 -26.86 14.04
N ASP A 173 -10.32 -26.50 15.28
CA ASP A 173 -10.52 -27.41 16.40
C ASP A 173 -11.95 -28.02 16.42
N ASP A 174 -12.69 -27.88 15.31
CA ASP A 174 -14.06 -28.36 15.12
C ASP A 174 -15.09 -27.81 16.14
N LYS A 175 -14.80 -26.66 16.75
CA LYS A 175 -15.71 -25.95 17.66
C LYS A 175 -16.55 -24.92 16.92
N VAL A 176 -17.83 -24.85 17.27
CA VAL A 176 -18.77 -23.91 16.66
C VAL A 176 -18.96 -22.70 17.58
N TYR A 177 -18.81 -21.50 17.00
CA TYR A 177 -18.96 -20.20 17.66
C TYR A 177 -20.05 -19.41 16.96
N VAL A 178 -20.89 -18.69 17.72
CA VAL A 178 -21.78 -17.68 17.14
C VAL A 178 -20.97 -16.41 16.89
N ASP A 179 -20.93 -15.96 15.64
CA ASP A 179 -20.18 -14.80 15.20
C ASP A 179 -20.93 -13.49 15.50
N PHE A 180 -20.46 -12.76 16.51
CA PHE A 180 -20.90 -11.39 16.81
C PHE A 180 -19.93 -10.32 16.31
N VAL A 181 -18.80 -10.71 15.75
CA VAL A 181 -17.82 -9.79 15.17
C VAL A 181 -18.22 -9.48 13.73
N SER A 182 -18.73 -10.48 13.00
CA SER A 182 -19.20 -10.38 11.61
C SER A 182 -18.20 -9.62 10.76
N ASP A 183 -16.94 -10.06 10.83
CA ASP A 183 -15.77 -9.40 10.24
C ASP A 183 -15.76 -7.87 10.42
N PHE A 184 -15.93 -7.40 11.65
CA PHE A 184 -16.01 -5.98 12.01
C PHE A 184 -17.05 -5.25 11.16
N THR A 185 -18.28 -5.77 11.16
CA THR A 185 -19.45 -5.33 10.38
C THR A 185 -19.48 -5.74 8.90
N ALA A 186 -18.33 -6.06 8.29
CA ALA A 186 -18.27 -6.36 6.85
C ALA A 186 -18.81 -7.74 6.49
N GLY A 187 -18.60 -8.70 7.39
CA GLY A 187 -19.09 -10.07 7.33
C GLY A 187 -20.57 -10.17 7.69
N LEU A 188 -21.38 -9.20 7.23
CA LEU A 188 -22.85 -9.24 7.32
C LEU A 188 -23.42 -10.57 6.79
N PHE A 189 -22.62 -11.28 5.98
CA PHE A 189 -22.95 -12.57 5.39
C PHE A 189 -21.98 -13.75 5.74
N GLY A 190 -20.95 -13.60 6.61
CA GLY A 190 -20.01 -14.68 7.02
C GLY A 190 -18.50 -14.31 7.07
N ALA A 191 -17.59 -15.22 7.53
CA ALA A 191 -16.26 -14.89 8.09
C ALA A 191 -14.95 -15.41 7.39
N VAL A 192 -13.81 -15.15 8.06
CA VAL A 192 -12.37 -15.36 7.72
C VAL A 192 -11.97 -16.85 7.56
N THR A 193 -10.92 -17.17 6.77
CA THR A 193 -10.56 -18.56 6.39
C THR A 193 -9.05 -18.82 6.29
N GLU A 194 -8.64 -20.10 6.25
CA GLU A 194 -7.24 -20.55 6.04
C GLU A 194 -6.63 -20.17 4.68
N LEU A 195 -7.43 -19.65 3.74
CA LEU A 195 -6.98 -19.33 2.38
C LEU A 195 -5.93 -18.21 2.34
N GLU A 196 -5.90 -17.33 3.35
CA GLU A 196 -4.83 -16.33 3.50
C GLU A 196 -3.45 -16.99 3.62
N ALA A 197 -3.37 -18.05 4.43
CA ALA A 197 -2.13 -18.76 4.67
C ALA A 197 -1.67 -19.52 3.43
N GLU A 198 -2.59 -20.23 2.76
CA GLU A 198 -2.30 -20.95 1.52
C GLU A 198 -1.76 -20.02 0.43
N LEU A 199 -2.38 -18.85 0.27
CA LEU A 199 -1.91 -17.84 -0.69
C LEU A 199 -0.54 -17.29 -0.29
N ALA A 200 -0.31 -16.98 0.98
CA ALA A 200 0.95 -16.43 1.46
C ALA A 200 2.12 -17.41 1.25
N GLU A 201 1.91 -18.70 1.56
CA GLU A 201 2.90 -19.75 1.34
C GLU A 201 3.21 -19.93 -0.15
N SER A 202 2.19 -19.90 -1.01
CA SER A 202 2.38 -19.98 -2.47
C SER A 202 3.21 -18.81 -3.02
N LEU A 203 3.02 -17.59 -2.50
CA LEU A 203 3.83 -16.44 -2.92
C LEU A 203 5.29 -16.57 -2.44
N LYS A 204 5.53 -17.08 -1.23
CA LYS A 204 6.88 -17.30 -0.72
C LYS A 204 7.65 -18.34 -1.52
N GLU A 205 7.00 -19.45 -1.88
CA GLU A 205 7.59 -20.48 -2.73
C GLU A 205 7.96 -19.92 -4.11
N ARG A 206 7.11 -19.04 -4.65
CA ARG A 206 7.30 -18.46 -5.98
C ARG A 206 8.33 -17.33 -6.01
N PHE A 207 8.44 -16.51 -4.98
CA PHE A 207 9.30 -15.31 -4.96
C PHE A 207 10.33 -15.38 -3.81
N SER A 208 11.60 -15.63 -4.15
CA SER A 208 12.67 -15.84 -3.17
C SER A 208 13.01 -14.64 -2.27
N SER A 209 12.60 -13.41 -2.64
CA SER A 209 12.77 -12.21 -1.81
C SER A 209 11.72 -12.07 -0.70
N ILE A 210 10.68 -12.91 -0.71
CA ILE A 210 9.56 -12.80 0.22
C ILE A 210 9.78 -13.74 1.40
N ASP A 211 10.18 -13.17 2.54
CA ASP A 211 10.13 -13.90 3.81
C ASP A 211 8.72 -13.86 4.40
N LEU A 212 8.10 -12.67 4.35
CA LEU A 212 6.79 -12.36 4.89
C LEU A 212 5.99 -11.47 3.93
N VAL A 213 4.66 -11.61 3.92
CA VAL A 213 3.74 -10.84 3.05
C VAL A 213 2.53 -10.31 3.82
N ARG A 214 1.91 -9.22 3.35
CA ARG A 214 0.57 -8.77 3.73
C ARG A 214 -0.23 -8.38 2.49
N PHE A 215 -1.52 -8.72 2.48
CA PHE A 215 -2.49 -8.43 1.43
C PHE A 215 -3.26 -7.14 1.69
N CYS A 216 -3.49 -6.38 0.63
CA CYS A 216 -4.30 -5.17 0.59
C CYS A 216 -5.17 -5.21 -0.69
N ASN A 217 -5.84 -4.10 -1.02
CA ASN A 217 -6.93 -4.11 -1.99
C ASN A 217 -6.48 -3.68 -3.38
N SER A 218 -5.26 -3.15 -3.52
CA SER A 218 -4.73 -2.67 -4.79
C SER A 218 -3.21 -2.58 -4.80
N GLY A 219 -2.61 -2.56 -5.99
CA GLY A 219 -1.19 -2.23 -6.15
C GLY A 219 -0.81 -0.83 -5.63
N THR A 220 -1.76 0.12 -5.64
CA THR A 220 -1.57 1.44 -5.04
C THR A 220 -1.37 1.37 -3.53
N GLU A 221 -2.23 0.63 -2.84
CA GLU A 221 -2.07 0.37 -1.40
C GLU A 221 -0.77 -0.39 -1.12
N ALA A 222 -0.44 -1.41 -1.94
CA ALA A 222 0.80 -2.16 -1.79
C ALA A 222 2.05 -1.26 -1.85
N ASN A 223 2.14 -0.39 -2.86
CA ASN A 223 3.25 0.57 -2.98
C ASN A 223 3.28 1.58 -1.83
N THR A 224 2.11 2.04 -1.38
CA THR A 224 2.01 2.98 -0.26
C THR A 224 2.52 2.36 1.04
N TYR A 225 2.11 1.12 1.34
CA TYR A 225 2.55 0.41 2.54
C TYR A 225 4.01 -0.05 2.45
N ALA A 226 4.50 -0.50 1.29
CA ALA A 226 5.90 -0.85 1.12
C ALA A 226 6.81 0.37 1.31
N LEU A 227 6.45 1.52 0.74
CA LEU A 227 7.20 2.76 0.93
C LEU A 227 7.16 3.20 2.40
N ALA A 228 5.99 3.17 3.04
CA ALA A 228 5.86 3.50 4.45
C ALA A 228 6.70 2.59 5.35
N ALA A 229 6.69 1.28 5.10
CA ALA A 229 7.49 0.29 5.82
C ALA A 229 8.99 0.53 5.64
N GLY A 230 9.45 0.76 4.40
CA GLY A 230 10.87 1.01 4.12
C GLY A 230 11.39 2.29 4.79
N LEU A 231 10.60 3.36 4.76
CA LEU A 231 10.91 4.62 5.44
C LEU A 231 10.91 4.46 6.97
N ALA A 232 9.92 3.78 7.55
CA ALA A 232 9.87 3.50 8.98
C ALA A 232 11.04 2.63 9.46
N TYR A 233 11.42 1.62 8.66
CA TYR A 233 12.56 0.74 8.92
C TYR A 233 13.87 1.50 9.01
N THR A 234 14.17 2.31 8.00
CA THR A 234 15.38 3.13 7.99
C THR A 234 15.33 4.30 8.98
N GLY A 235 14.15 4.70 9.45
CA GLY A 235 13.96 5.91 10.25
C GLY A 235 14.15 7.20 9.43
N ARG A 236 14.15 7.10 8.10
CA ARG A 236 14.37 8.20 7.16
C ARG A 236 13.07 8.55 6.45
N LYS A 237 12.96 9.80 5.99
CA LYS A 237 11.72 10.31 5.35
C LYS A 237 11.83 10.47 3.84
N LYS A 238 13.05 10.48 3.29
CA LYS A 238 13.31 10.74 1.89
C LYS A 238 13.26 9.45 1.08
N TYR A 239 12.70 9.50 -0.11
CA TYR A 239 12.77 8.44 -1.10
C TYR A 239 13.34 8.98 -2.42
N ALA A 240 13.92 8.10 -3.23
CA ALA A 240 14.57 8.50 -4.47
C ALA A 240 13.56 8.89 -5.58
N ILE A 241 13.83 9.98 -6.29
CA ILE A 241 13.18 10.32 -7.57
C ILE A 241 14.28 10.44 -8.62
N GLY A 242 14.58 9.33 -9.30
CA GLY A 242 15.65 9.24 -10.30
C GLY A 242 15.16 9.39 -11.75
N THR A 243 16.10 9.45 -12.68
CA THR A 243 15.81 9.37 -14.12
C THR A 243 15.95 7.91 -14.56
N TYR A 244 14.86 7.29 -14.99
CA TYR A 244 14.81 5.87 -15.36
C TYR A 244 15.86 5.52 -16.43
N ASN A 245 16.61 4.44 -16.23
CA ASN A 245 17.71 4.00 -17.10
C ASN A 245 18.88 4.99 -17.29
N ASP A 246 18.97 6.05 -16.49
CA ASP A 246 20.11 6.97 -16.50
C ASP A 246 20.84 6.88 -15.15
N ILE A 247 21.91 6.09 -15.13
CA ILE A 247 22.73 5.85 -13.92
C ILE A 247 23.37 7.15 -13.45
N SER A 248 23.89 7.98 -14.36
CA SER A 248 24.59 9.21 -13.98
C SER A 248 23.64 10.20 -13.32
N LYS A 249 22.49 10.47 -13.93
CA LYS A 249 21.49 11.39 -13.35
C LYS A 249 20.88 10.82 -12.08
N THR A 250 20.57 9.53 -12.05
CA THR A 250 20.04 8.90 -10.84
C THR A 250 21.04 8.96 -9.70
N ARG A 251 22.34 8.68 -9.94
CA ARG A 251 23.39 8.81 -8.93
C ARG A 251 23.46 10.22 -8.33
N SER A 252 23.26 11.25 -9.15
CA SER A 252 23.35 12.65 -8.70
C SER A 252 22.27 13.07 -7.70
N VAL A 253 21.16 12.35 -7.62
CA VAL A 253 20.06 12.61 -6.68
C VAL A 253 20.04 11.67 -5.48
N LEU A 254 20.95 10.68 -5.43
CA LEU A 254 21.05 9.74 -4.31
C LEU A 254 21.98 10.28 -3.23
N ASP A 255 21.53 10.21 -1.97
CA ASP A 255 22.33 10.54 -0.79
C ASP A 255 21.94 9.65 0.40
N PHE A 256 22.70 9.78 1.50
CA PHE A 256 22.51 8.99 2.71
C PHE A 256 21.23 9.32 3.49
N GLU A 257 20.45 10.33 3.09
CA GLU A 257 19.14 10.62 3.69
C GLU A 257 18.03 9.75 3.08
N ILE A 258 18.27 9.09 1.95
CA ILE A 258 17.29 8.22 1.29
C ILE A 258 17.03 6.98 2.14
N GLY A 259 15.77 6.76 2.51
CA GLY A 259 15.29 5.58 3.22
C GLY A 259 14.75 4.49 2.32
N ALA A 260 14.28 4.82 1.12
CA ALA A 260 13.73 3.85 0.19
C ALA A 260 13.95 4.26 -1.28
N ILE A 261 14.12 3.25 -2.13
CA ILE A 261 14.20 3.36 -3.59
C ILE A 261 13.07 2.49 -4.15
N LEU A 262 12.04 3.11 -4.73
CA LEU A 262 10.94 2.40 -5.39
C LEU A 262 11.16 2.44 -6.91
N VAL A 263 11.12 1.29 -7.57
CA VAL A 263 11.31 1.19 -9.02
C VAL A 263 10.44 0.09 -9.62
N GLU A 264 9.86 0.33 -10.79
CA GLU A 264 9.33 -0.72 -11.66
C GLU A 264 10.49 -1.31 -12.49
N PRO A 265 10.84 -2.61 -12.37
CA PRO A 265 11.84 -3.22 -13.26
C PRO A 265 11.49 -3.16 -14.76
N MET A 266 10.22 -2.90 -15.09
CA MET A 266 9.81 -2.40 -16.40
C MET A 266 8.65 -1.41 -16.19
N GLN A 267 8.85 -0.15 -16.61
CA GLN A 267 7.80 0.87 -16.56
C GLN A 267 6.64 0.49 -17.48
N CYS A 268 5.55 0.03 -16.87
CA CYS A 268 4.43 -0.54 -17.60
C CYS A 268 3.55 0.57 -18.17
N ALA A 269 3.08 1.47 -17.31
CA ALA A 269 2.25 2.58 -17.75
C ALA A 269 3.01 3.57 -18.65
N GLY A 270 4.33 3.67 -18.48
CA GLY A 270 5.26 4.46 -19.31
C GLY A 270 5.55 3.87 -20.70
N GLY A 271 4.82 2.82 -21.11
CA GLY A 271 4.92 2.22 -22.45
C GLY A 271 5.73 0.92 -22.50
N MET A 272 5.69 0.11 -21.45
CA MET A 272 6.43 -1.17 -21.37
C MET A 272 7.93 -0.99 -21.58
N ARG A 273 8.55 -0.04 -20.89
CA ARG A 273 9.99 0.28 -21.02
C ARG A 273 10.80 -0.54 -20.01
N PRO A 274 11.54 -1.57 -20.43
CA PRO A 274 12.33 -2.36 -19.48
C PRO A 274 13.46 -1.51 -18.90
N ALA A 275 13.77 -1.72 -17.62
CA ALA A 275 15.03 -1.23 -17.08
C ALA A 275 16.18 -2.01 -17.71
N SER A 276 17.34 -1.37 -17.90
CA SER A 276 18.56 -2.13 -18.18
C SER A 276 18.97 -2.90 -16.93
N GLU A 277 19.56 -4.08 -17.12
CA GLU A 277 20.07 -4.87 -16.00
C GLU A 277 21.14 -4.09 -15.22
N GLU A 278 22.00 -3.37 -15.93
CA GLU A 278 23.01 -2.48 -15.34
C GLU A 278 22.38 -1.43 -14.41
N PHE A 279 21.28 -0.80 -14.83
CA PHE A 279 20.57 0.18 -14.01
C PHE A 279 19.99 -0.45 -12.75
N LEU A 280 19.37 -1.64 -12.84
CA LEU A 280 18.82 -2.33 -11.67
C LEU A 280 19.91 -2.82 -10.71
N ARG A 281 21.04 -3.31 -11.23
CA ARG A 281 22.22 -3.67 -10.41
C ARG A 281 22.78 -2.45 -9.70
N PHE A 282 22.91 -1.33 -10.40
CA PHE A 282 23.28 -0.05 -9.79
C PHE A 282 22.34 0.36 -8.65
N LEU A 283 21.01 0.27 -8.83
CA LEU A 283 20.07 0.60 -7.76
C LEU A 283 20.19 -0.33 -6.56
N ARG A 284 20.44 -1.63 -6.79
CA ARG A 284 20.67 -2.61 -5.71
C ARG A 284 21.95 -2.30 -4.92
N GLU A 285 23.05 -2.02 -5.62
CA GLU A 285 24.31 -1.63 -4.98
C GLU A 285 24.17 -0.30 -4.23
N ALA A 286 23.51 0.69 -4.84
CA ALA A 286 23.26 1.97 -4.21
C ALA A 286 22.40 1.82 -2.94
N ALA A 287 21.33 1.02 -2.98
CA ALA A 287 20.52 0.73 -1.81
C ALA A 287 21.36 0.11 -0.66
N ASN A 288 22.27 -0.81 -0.98
CA ASN A 288 23.18 -1.41 -0.01
C ASN A 288 24.14 -0.38 0.60
N ILE A 289 24.78 0.46 -0.23
CA ILE A 289 25.72 1.49 0.22
C ILE A 289 25.02 2.53 1.11
N LEU A 290 23.82 2.95 0.72
CA LEU A 290 23.07 3.98 1.44
C LEU A 290 22.40 3.43 2.71
N GLY A 291 22.19 2.11 2.80
CA GLY A 291 21.29 1.50 3.78
C GLY A 291 19.82 1.85 3.53
N ALA A 292 19.44 2.07 2.26
CA ALA A 292 18.07 2.31 1.83
C ALA A 292 17.37 0.98 1.49
N VAL A 293 16.04 0.95 1.62
CA VAL A 293 15.22 -0.19 1.24
C VAL A 293 14.92 -0.13 -0.26
N LEU A 294 15.42 -1.09 -1.04
CA LEU A 294 15.05 -1.27 -2.45
C LEU A 294 13.71 -1.99 -2.55
N ILE A 295 12.76 -1.36 -3.23
CA ILE A 295 11.41 -1.86 -3.47
C ILE A 295 11.23 -2.08 -4.97
N PHE A 296 10.99 -3.33 -5.37
CA PHE A 296 10.54 -3.61 -6.74
C PHE A 296 9.02 -3.60 -6.82
N ASP A 297 8.49 -2.72 -7.67
CA ASP A 297 7.10 -2.79 -8.10
C ASP A 297 6.94 -3.86 -9.18
N GLU A 298 6.44 -5.02 -8.76
CA GLU A 298 6.13 -6.16 -9.62
C GLU A 298 4.62 -6.37 -9.84
N VAL A 299 3.81 -5.33 -9.60
CA VAL A 299 2.33 -5.37 -9.70
C VAL A 299 1.86 -5.84 -11.08
N VAL A 300 2.52 -5.40 -12.14
CA VAL A 300 2.22 -5.81 -13.53
C VAL A 300 3.16 -6.92 -14.01
N ILE A 301 4.42 -6.88 -13.59
CA ILE A 301 5.52 -7.59 -14.24
C ILE A 301 5.95 -8.89 -13.56
N SER A 302 5.38 -9.23 -12.40
CA SER A 302 5.59 -10.54 -11.77
C SER A 302 5.15 -11.73 -12.64
N ARG A 303 4.58 -11.46 -13.82
CA ARG A 303 4.21 -12.44 -14.88
C ARG A 303 5.30 -12.66 -15.94
N LEU A 304 6.40 -11.90 -15.91
CA LEU A 304 7.43 -11.91 -16.96
C LEU A 304 8.52 -12.99 -16.75
N ASP A 305 8.39 -13.71 -15.64
CA ASP A 305 9.08 -14.94 -15.29
C ASP A 305 8.24 -15.64 -14.19
N TYR A 306 8.41 -16.95 -14.01
CA TYR A 306 7.70 -17.64 -12.94
C TYR A 306 8.09 -17.09 -11.57
N HIS A 307 9.36 -16.73 -11.36
CA HIS A 307 9.88 -16.15 -10.13
C HIS A 307 9.89 -14.61 -10.11
N GLY A 308 9.15 -13.97 -11.03
CA GLY A 308 9.17 -12.52 -11.24
C GLY A 308 10.48 -12.01 -11.86
N VAL A 309 10.52 -10.71 -12.15
CA VAL A 309 11.71 -10.09 -12.76
C VAL A 309 12.91 -10.17 -11.82
N GLN A 310 12.70 -10.09 -10.50
CA GLN A 310 13.74 -10.34 -9.51
C GLN A 310 14.42 -11.70 -9.68
N GLY A 311 13.66 -12.78 -9.93
CA GLY A 311 14.19 -14.11 -10.15
C GLY A 311 14.92 -14.22 -11.49
N LYS A 312 14.31 -13.69 -12.55
CA LYS A 312 14.89 -13.66 -13.90
C LYS A 312 16.26 -12.98 -13.95
N LEU A 313 16.42 -11.86 -13.24
CA LEU A 313 17.67 -11.09 -13.24
C LEU A 313 18.63 -11.48 -12.12
N SER A 314 18.20 -12.35 -11.20
CA SER A 314 18.92 -12.66 -9.96
C SER A 314 19.30 -11.38 -9.20
N ILE A 315 18.36 -10.45 -9.09
CA ILE A 315 18.49 -9.20 -8.31
C ILE A 315 17.40 -9.22 -7.24
N THR A 316 17.80 -9.40 -5.98
CA THR A 316 16.87 -9.50 -4.86
C THR A 316 16.59 -8.10 -4.27
N PRO A 317 15.35 -7.59 -4.36
CA PRO A 317 14.95 -6.37 -3.65
C PRO A 317 14.76 -6.66 -2.15
N ASP A 318 14.74 -5.61 -1.32
CA ASP A 318 14.42 -5.76 0.11
C ASP A 318 12.92 -5.92 0.34
N MET A 319 12.12 -5.36 -0.56
CA MET A 319 10.67 -5.52 -0.60
C MET A 319 10.17 -5.64 -2.04
N THR A 320 9.04 -6.31 -2.22
CA THR A 320 8.35 -6.47 -3.49
C THR A 320 6.87 -6.13 -3.32
N THR A 321 6.29 -5.43 -4.28
CA THR A 321 4.85 -5.21 -4.35
C THR A 321 4.22 -5.98 -5.50
N LEU A 322 3.03 -6.50 -5.23
CA LEU A 322 2.31 -7.43 -6.09
C LEU A 322 0.84 -6.98 -6.22
N GLY A 323 0.15 -7.45 -7.25
CA GLY A 323 -1.24 -7.08 -7.50
C GLY A 323 -1.83 -7.78 -8.71
N LYS A 324 -2.86 -7.15 -9.29
CA LYS A 324 -3.44 -7.52 -10.59
C LYS A 324 -3.85 -9.00 -10.65
N TYR A 325 -3.21 -9.78 -11.51
CA TYR A 325 -3.63 -11.14 -11.84
C TYR A 325 -3.52 -12.11 -10.65
N ILE A 326 -2.69 -11.79 -9.64
CA ILE A 326 -2.52 -12.63 -8.45
C ILE A 326 -3.84 -12.75 -7.66
N GLY A 327 -4.69 -11.72 -7.71
CA GLY A 327 -6.03 -11.75 -7.11
C GLY A 327 -7.04 -12.63 -7.85
N GLY A 328 -6.66 -13.30 -8.94
CA GLY A 328 -7.58 -14.10 -9.76
C GLY A 328 -8.69 -13.28 -10.41
N GLY A 329 -8.45 -11.98 -10.65
CA GLY A 329 -9.44 -11.05 -11.22
C GLY A 329 -10.19 -10.20 -10.20
N MET A 330 -10.05 -10.48 -8.90
CA MET A 330 -10.62 -9.67 -7.83
C MET A 330 -9.69 -8.51 -7.41
N PRO A 331 -10.20 -7.47 -6.73
CA PRO A 331 -9.36 -6.44 -6.12
C PRO A 331 -8.30 -7.08 -5.20
N PHE A 332 -7.04 -6.79 -5.48
CA PHE A 332 -5.90 -7.39 -4.80
C PHE A 332 -4.64 -6.52 -4.93
N GLY A 333 -3.91 -6.43 -3.83
CA GLY A 333 -2.53 -5.99 -3.74
C GLY A 333 -1.81 -6.77 -2.65
N ALA A 334 -0.48 -6.80 -2.70
CA ALA A 334 0.32 -7.30 -1.58
C ALA A 334 1.65 -6.56 -1.50
N PHE A 335 2.12 -6.30 -0.29
CA PHE A 335 3.48 -5.86 -0.04
C PHE A 335 4.20 -6.91 0.81
N ALA A 336 5.42 -7.20 0.42
CA ALA A 336 6.17 -8.35 0.90
C ALA A 336 7.66 -8.03 0.95
N GLY A 337 8.44 -8.81 1.69
CA GLY A 337 9.88 -8.64 1.71
C GLY A 337 10.55 -9.29 2.91
N ARG A 338 11.73 -8.77 3.25
CA ARG A 338 12.56 -9.29 4.34
C ARG A 338 11.85 -9.28 5.68
N LYS A 339 12.08 -10.32 6.47
CA LYS A 339 11.50 -10.50 7.81
C LYS A 339 11.78 -9.30 8.73
N GLU A 340 12.98 -8.72 8.69
CA GLU A 340 13.32 -7.56 9.51
C GLU A 340 12.50 -6.30 9.22
N ILE A 341 12.02 -6.12 7.99
CA ILE A 341 11.18 -4.97 7.61
C ILE A 341 9.73 -5.31 7.94
N MET A 342 9.27 -6.49 7.50
CA MET A 342 7.88 -6.91 7.66
C MET A 342 7.49 -7.16 9.12
N GLY A 343 8.45 -7.49 9.98
CA GLY A 343 8.25 -7.64 11.43
C GLY A 343 7.81 -6.35 12.15
N GLN A 344 7.83 -5.19 11.49
CA GLN A 344 7.21 -3.97 12.02
C GLN A 344 5.71 -4.04 12.12
N PHE A 345 5.08 -4.85 11.26
CA PHE A 345 3.64 -5.04 11.26
C PHE A 345 3.18 -6.02 12.33
N ASP A 346 4.10 -6.51 13.18
CA ASP A 346 3.86 -7.45 14.25
C ASP A 346 3.33 -6.77 15.53
N PRO A 347 2.03 -6.81 15.90
CA PRO A 347 1.46 -6.39 17.19
C PRO A 347 2.20 -6.88 18.43
N GLN A 348 2.94 -7.99 18.36
CA GLN A 348 3.69 -8.51 19.50
C GLN A 348 5.16 -8.06 19.51
N SER A 349 5.62 -7.37 18.47
CA SER A 349 6.93 -6.75 18.42
C SER A 349 7.04 -5.62 19.45
N ASP A 350 8.01 -5.74 20.35
CA ASP A 350 8.38 -4.73 21.34
C ASP A 350 9.13 -3.52 20.73
N SER A 351 9.11 -3.39 19.39
CA SER A 351 9.85 -2.34 18.70
C SER A 351 9.13 -0.99 18.80
N SER A 352 9.90 0.07 19.06
CA SER A 352 9.43 1.46 18.95
C SER A 352 9.02 1.88 17.52
N LYS A 353 9.10 0.96 16.55
CA LYS A 353 8.82 1.13 15.12
C LYS A 353 7.63 0.27 14.66
N GLN A 354 6.76 -0.14 15.57
CA GLN A 354 5.56 -0.90 15.24
C GLN A 354 4.61 -0.11 14.32
N LEU A 355 4.13 -0.74 13.27
CA LEU A 355 3.21 -0.19 12.28
C LEU A 355 1.87 -0.92 12.32
N SER A 356 0.80 -0.17 12.07
CA SER A 356 -0.55 -0.74 11.90
C SER A 356 -0.88 -0.90 10.41
N HIS A 357 -1.41 -2.07 10.05
CA HIS A 357 -1.98 -2.34 8.73
C HIS A 357 -3.41 -2.85 8.89
N SER A 358 -4.35 -1.93 8.76
CA SER A 358 -5.79 -2.20 8.69
C SER A 358 -6.27 -2.27 7.25
N GLY A 359 -7.53 -2.64 7.07
CA GLY A 359 -8.19 -2.69 5.77
C GLY A 359 -9.25 -3.78 5.77
N THR A 360 -10.50 -3.38 5.57
CA THR A 360 -11.67 -4.26 5.72
C THR A 360 -11.62 -5.43 4.74
N PHE A 361 -11.21 -5.19 3.50
CA PHE A 361 -11.27 -6.20 2.44
C PHE A 361 -9.93 -6.92 2.19
N ASN A 362 -8.91 -6.66 3.01
CA ASN A 362 -7.56 -7.20 2.84
C ASN A 362 -7.54 -8.73 2.75
N ASN A 363 -8.41 -9.40 3.51
CA ASN A 363 -8.58 -10.85 3.52
C ASN A 363 -9.98 -11.31 3.13
N ASN A 364 -10.68 -10.54 2.32
CA ASN A 364 -12.04 -10.91 1.94
C ASN A 364 -12.07 -12.29 1.25
N ILE A 365 -13.09 -13.10 1.58
CA ILE A 365 -13.15 -14.50 1.16
C ILE A 365 -13.17 -14.68 -0.36
N PHE A 366 -13.75 -13.73 -1.10
CA PHE A 366 -13.84 -13.80 -2.55
C PHE A 366 -12.45 -13.66 -3.17
N THR A 367 -11.69 -12.63 -2.82
CA THR A 367 -10.32 -12.45 -3.32
C THR A 367 -9.42 -13.61 -2.89
N MET A 368 -9.50 -14.07 -1.64
CA MET A 368 -8.64 -15.18 -1.18
C MET A 368 -8.93 -16.47 -1.95
N SER A 369 -10.21 -16.79 -2.19
CA SER A 369 -10.63 -17.97 -2.95
C SER A 369 -10.16 -17.90 -4.41
N THR A 370 -10.35 -16.76 -5.09
CA THR A 370 -9.93 -16.60 -6.49
C THR A 370 -8.42 -16.54 -6.63
N ALA A 371 -7.70 -15.97 -5.66
CA ALA A 371 -6.25 -15.88 -5.66
C ALA A 371 -5.59 -17.27 -5.46
N VAL A 372 -6.10 -18.08 -4.54
CA VAL A 372 -5.66 -19.48 -4.35
C VAL A 372 -5.96 -20.33 -5.58
N ALA A 373 -7.13 -20.14 -6.21
CA ALA A 373 -7.43 -20.83 -7.47
C ALA A 373 -6.48 -20.36 -8.60
N ALA A 374 -6.19 -19.07 -8.67
CA ALA A 374 -5.27 -18.51 -9.65
C ALA A 374 -3.84 -19.02 -9.45
N SER A 375 -3.34 -19.15 -8.21
CA SER A 375 -1.98 -19.63 -7.95
C SER A 375 -1.76 -21.06 -8.47
N LYS A 376 -2.80 -21.90 -8.48
CA LYS A 376 -2.77 -23.26 -9.04
C LYS A 376 -2.73 -23.30 -10.57
N ILE A 377 -3.15 -22.23 -11.25
CA ILE A 377 -3.15 -22.11 -12.71
C ILE A 377 -1.90 -21.36 -13.19
N VAL A 378 -1.36 -20.46 -12.36
CA VAL A 378 -0.11 -19.75 -12.62
C VAL A 378 1.07 -20.68 -12.31
N ILE A 379 1.31 -21.63 -13.21
CA ILE A 379 2.47 -22.53 -13.21
C ILE A 379 3.52 -22.06 -14.21
N LYS A 380 4.74 -22.59 -14.10
CA LYS A 380 5.88 -22.19 -14.94
C LYS A 380 5.56 -22.33 -16.43
N GLU A 381 4.95 -23.43 -16.84
CA GLU A 381 4.60 -23.74 -18.23
C GLU A 381 3.61 -22.72 -18.81
N ALA A 382 2.64 -22.29 -18.01
CA ALA A 382 1.66 -21.28 -18.42
C ALA A 382 2.31 -19.90 -18.61
N ILE A 383 3.23 -19.52 -17.72
CA ILE A 383 4.01 -18.29 -17.83
C ILE A 383 4.92 -18.35 -19.06
N ASP A 384 5.70 -19.42 -19.23
CA ASP A 384 6.61 -19.61 -20.36
C ASP A 384 5.88 -19.54 -21.70
N LYS A 385 4.68 -20.14 -21.80
CA LYS A 385 3.83 -20.03 -23.00
C LYS A 385 3.49 -18.57 -23.30
N THR A 386 3.05 -17.80 -22.32
CA THR A 386 2.70 -16.37 -22.54
C THR A 386 3.90 -15.50 -22.87
N ILE A 387 5.06 -15.79 -22.29
CA ILE A 387 6.34 -15.15 -22.61
C ILE A 387 6.67 -15.39 -24.08
N MET A 388 6.62 -16.64 -24.54
CA MET A 388 6.92 -17.02 -25.91
C MET A 388 5.98 -16.32 -26.92
N LEU A 389 4.68 -16.25 -26.63
CA LEU A 389 3.71 -15.56 -27.48
C LEU A 389 3.97 -14.05 -27.56
N GLY A 390 4.24 -13.40 -26.42
CA GLY A 390 4.53 -11.97 -26.38
C GLY A 390 5.84 -11.60 -27.07
N GLU A 391 6.89 -12.40 -26.89
CA GLU A 391 8.16 -12.23 -27.60
C GLU A 391 7.99 -12.43 -29.11
N ARG A 392 7.23 -13.44 -29.54
CA ARG A 392 6.92 -13.65 -30.96
C ARG A 392 6.19 -12.44 -31.56
N ALA A 393 5.20 -11.89 -30.86
CA ALA A 393 4.50 -10.69 -31.32
C ALA A 393 5.44 -9.48 -31.41
N ARG A 394 6.26 -9.23 -30.37
CA ARG A 394 7.20 -8.11 -30.31
C ARG A 394 8.25 -8.18 -31.42
N LEU A 395 8.91 -9.34 -31.57
CA LEU A 395 9.93 -9.57 -32.58
C LEU A 395 9.33 -9.54 -33.99
N GLY A 396 8.14 -10.12 -34.18
CA GLY A 396 7.43 -10.10 -35.46
C GLY A 396 7.07 -8.68 -35.92
N MET A 397 6.55 -7.84 -35.02
CA MET A 397 6.27 -6.43 -35.32
C MET A 397 7.55 -5.68 -35.75
N ASN A 398 8.63 -5.83 -34.98
CA ASN A 398 9.90 -5.17 -35.31
C ASN A 398 10.51 -5.67 -36.62
N ALA A 399 10.38 -6.97 -36.93
CA ALA A 399 10.84 -7.52 -38.21
C ALA A 399 10.05 -6.94 -39.40
N ILE A 400 8.73 -6.77 -39.26
CA ILE A 400 7.88 -6.11 -40.27
C ILE A 400 8.35 -4.67 -40.51
N LEU A 401 8.53 -3.90 -39.42
CA LEU A 401 8.97 -2.50 -39.48
C LEU A 401 10.37 -2.34 -40.08
N GLN A 402 11.30 -3.21 -39.68
CA GLN A 402 12.66 -3.21 -40.20
C GLN A 402 12.69 -3.50 -41.71
N LYS A 403 11.95 -4.52 -42.16
CA LYS A 403 11.84 -4.87 -43.59
C LYS A 403 11.24 -3.74 -44.43
N LYS A 404 10.42 -2.88 -43.81
CA LYS A 404 9.75 -1.73 -44.46
C LYS A 404 10.53 -0.41 -44.31
N GLY A 405 11.63 -0.41 -43.56
CA GLY A 405 12.40 0.81 -43.28
C GLY A 405 11.60 1.84 -42.48
N LYS A 406 10.78 1.39 -41.51
CA LYS A 406 9.85 2.24 -40.72
C LYS A 406 10.15 2.26 -39.21
N SER A 407 11.26 1.66 -38.79
CA SER A 407 11.63 1.52 -37.37
C SER A 407 11.93 2.86 -36.68
N ASP A 408 12.16 3.92 -37.45
CA ASP A 408 12.36 5.30 -36.99
C ASP A 408 11.03 5.98 -36.61
N LYS A 409 9.90 5.53 -37.17
CA LYS A 409 8.55 6.05 -36.89
C LYS A 409 7.78 5.23 -35.88
N VAL A 410 7.86 3.90 -35.99
CA VAL A 410 7.12 2.98 -35.12
C VAL A 410 8.05 1.85 -34.70
N PHE A 411 8.00 1.46 -33.44
CA PHE A 411 8.76 0.31 -32.94
C PHE A 411 8.08 -0.33 -31.71
N ALA A 412 8.33 -1.62 -31.49
CA ALA A 412 7.82 -2.37 -30.36
C ALA A 412 8.92 -2.66 -29.33
N ILE A 413 8.68 -2.31 -28.07
CA ILE A 413 9.53 -2.65 -26.92
C ILE A 413 8.72 -3.42 -25.87
N GLY A 414 9.36 -3.75 -24.75
CA GLY A 414 8.82 -4.58 -23.68
C GLY A 414 9.57 -5.90 -23.60
N CYS A 415 9.07 -6.81 -22.78
CA CYS A 415 9.63 -8.14 -22.64
C CYS A 415 8.56 -9.14 -22.19
N GLY A 416 8.82 -10.41 -22.47
CA GLY A 416 7.94 -11.53 -22.18
C GLY A 416 6.54 -11.31 -22.73
N SER A 417 5.53 -11.50 -21.88
CA SER A 417 4.12 -11.43 -22.25
C SER A 417 3.57 -10.01 -22.41
N CYS A 418 4.39 -8.96 -22.36
CA CYS A 418 3.96 -7.57 -22.36
C CYS A 418 4.71 -6.75 -23.42
N VAL A 419 3.98 -6.08 -24.29
CA VAL A 419 4.54 -5.35 -25.43
C VAL A 419 3.97 -3.92 -25.48
N GLY A 420 4.85 -2.96 -25.76
CA GLY A 420 4.51 -1.55 -25.98
C GLY A 420 4.92 -1.11 -27.38
N LEU A 421 3.95 -0.65 -28.17
CA LEU A 421 4.17 0.05 -29.43
C LEU A 421 4.42 1.53 -29.16
N HIS A 422 5.49 2.05 -29.76
CA HIS A 422 5.91 3.45 -29.68
C HIS A 422 5.83 4.08 -31.06
N PHE A 423 5.44 5.34 -31.07
CA PHE A 423 5.25 6.14 -32.26
C PHE A 423 6.06 7.42 -32.10
N VAL A 424 6.81 7.81 -33.12
CA VAL A 424 7.78 8.90 -33.09
C VAL A 424 7.53 9.86 -34.24
N GLY A 425 7.82 11.14 -33.99
CA GLY A 425 7.65 12.21 -34.96
C GLY A 425 6.32 12.95 -34.82
N PRO A 426 6.05 13.92 -35.70
CA PRO A 426 4.89 14.80 -35.61
C PRO A 426 3.55 14.06 -35.75
N ASP A 427 3.53 12.94 -36.47
CA ASP A 427 2.32 12.15 -36.72
C ASP A 427 2.08 11.06 -35.67
N ALA A 428 2.91 10.98 -34.62
CA ALA A 428 2.92 9.87 -33.66
C ALA A 428 1.55 9.59 -33.03
N ASP A 429 0.84 10.63 -32.60
CA ASP A 429 -0.49 10.50 -31.99
C ASP A 429 -1.53 10.00 -32.99
N VAL A 430 -1.50 10.50 -34.23
CA VAL A 430 -2.43 10.08 -35.29
C VAL A 430 -2.16 8.63 -35.69
N LEU A 431 -0.88 8.26 -35.88
CA LEU A 431 -0.48 6.90 -36.19
C LEU A 431 -0.90 5.92 -35.08
N ARG A 432 -0.79 6.30 -33.81
CA ARG A 432 -1.27 5.50 -32.68
C ARG A 432 -2.77 5.28 -32.74
N GLU A 433 -3.55 6.32 -32.98
CA GLU A 433 -5.02 6.21 -33.07
C GLU A 433 -5.44 5.37 -34.26
N ILE A 434 -4.81 5.54 -35.43
CA ILE A 434 -5.05 4.67 -36.59
C ILE A 434 -4.69 3.22 -36.25
N CYS A 435 -3.57 2.98 -35.58
CA CYS A 435 -3.17 1.62 -35.17
C CYS A 435 -4.23 0.97 -34.27
N TYR A 436 -4.77 1.72 -33.31
CA TYR A 436 -5.85 1.27 -32.43
C TYR A 436 -7.13 0.93 -33.23
N PHE A 437 -7.66 1.88 -33.99
CA PHE A 437 -8.92 1.67 -34.72
C PHE A 437 -8.79 0.63 -35.85
N HIS A 438 -7.65 0.58 -36.53
CA HIS A 438 -7.35 -0.46 -37.53
C HIS A 438 -7.50 -1.85 -36.92
N ASN A 439 -6.85 -2.11 -35.78
CA ASN A 439 -6.94 -3.41 -35.11
C ASN A 439 -8.37 -3.70 -34.59
N ILE A 440 -9.06 -2.72 -34.00
CA ILE A 440 -10.45 -2.91 -33.54
C ILE A 440 -11.38 -3.31 -34.69
N LEU A 441 -11.22 -2.70 -35.88
CA LEU A 441 -12.00 -3.05 -37.07
C LEU A 441 -11.66 -4.44 -37.63
N GLN A 442 -10.49 -4.99 -37.31
CA GLN A 442 -10.11 -6.37 -37.60
C GLN A 442 -10.53 -7.36 -36.48
N GLY A 443 -11.27 -6.91 -35.46
CA GLY A 443 -11.67 -7.74 -34.32
C GLY A 443 -10.55 -7.96 -33.29
N LEU A 444 -9.49 -7.16 -33.32
CA LEU A 444 -8.33 -7.26 -32.41
C LEU A 444 -8.34 -6.12 -31.40
N TRP A 445 -8.60 -6.44 -30.13
CA TRP A 445 -8.57 -5.44 -29.06
C TRP A 445 -7.15 -5.27 -28.51
N ILE A 446 -6.55 -4.11 -28.80
CA ILE A 446 -5.29 -3.67 -28.20
C ILE A 446 -5.51 -2.46 -27.27
N GLY A 447 -4.60 -2.22 -26.33
CA GLY A 447 -4.65 -1.02 -25.51
C GLY A 447 -4.40 0.23 -26.35
N ARG A 448 -5.27 1.24 -26.25
CA ARG A 448 -5.21 2.50 -27.04
C ARG A 448 -3.85 3.20 -26.99
N ARG A 449 -3.13 3.09 -25.87
CA ARG A 449 -1.76 3.61 -25.72
C ARG A 449 -0.67 2.78 -26.41
N GLY A 450 -1.02 1.82 -27.26
CA GLY A 450 -0.09 0.88 -27.88
C GLY A 450 0.33 -0.27 -26.97
N PHE A 451 -0.54 -0.73 -26.05
CA PHE A 451 -0.20 -1.77 -25.07
C PHE A 451 -0.84 -3.13 -25.41
N LEU A 452 -0.05 -4.19 -25.35
CA LEU A 452 -0.48 -5.58 -25.47
C LEU A 452 -0.03 -6.40 -24.25
N ALA A 453 -0.92 -7.23 -23.70
CA ALA A 453 -0.57 -8.20 -22.67
C ALA A 453 -1.25 -9.56 -22.91
N PHE A 454 -0.43 -10.61 -23.04
CA PHE A 454 -0.85 -11.95 -23.44
C PHE A 454 -1.29 -12.77 -22.23
N ASN A 455 -2.59 -13.08 -22.11
CA ASN A 455 -3.11 -13.98 -21.08
C ASN A 455 -2.96 -15.47 -21.47
N PHE A 456 -3.25 -16.38 -20.53
CA PHE A 456 -3.05 -17.83 -20.72
C PHE A 456 -3.89 -18.47 -21.84
N ALA A 457 -4.99 -17.83 -22.23
CA ALA A 457 -5.88 -18.32 -23.28
C ALA A 457 -5.33 -18.10 -24.69
N HIS A 458 -4.45 -17.09 -24.88
CA HIS A 458 -3.89 -16.81 -26.19
C HIS A 458 -3.11 -18.00 -26.77
N THR A 459 -3.05 -18.02 -28.10
CA THR A 459 -2.46 -19.06 -28.94
C THR A 459 -1.57 -18.43 -30.01
N GLY A 460 -0.79 -19.26 -30.71
CA GLY A 460 0.02 -18.81 -31.83
C GLY A 460 -0.81 -18.24 -32.99
N ALA A 461 -2.03 -18.77 -33.22
CA ALA A 461 -2.88 -18.34 -34.32
C ALA A 461 -3.39 -16.89 -34.15
N GLU A 462 -3.68 -16.47 -32.91
CA GLU A 462 -4.04 -15.08 -32.61
C GLU A 462 -2.85 -14.14 -32.78
N VAL A 463 -1.62 -14.58 -32.44
CA VAL A 463 -0.40 -13.82 -32.73
C VAL A 463 -0.21 -13.65 -34.24
N ASP A 464 -0.42 -14.70 -35.03
CA ASP A 464 -0.32 -14.63 -36.50
C ASP A 464 -1.35 -13.68 -37.11
N THR A 465 -2.59 -13.76 -36.63
CA THR A 465 -3.68 -12.86 -37.05
C THR A 465 -3.33 -11.40 -36.73
N PHE A 466 -2.79 -11.15 -35.54
CA PHE A 466 -2.34 -9.82 -35.14
C PHE A 466 -1.18 -9.31 -36.00
N LEU A 467 -0.16 -10.13 -36.27
CA LEU A 467 0.98 -9.73 -37.10
C LEU A 467 0.57 -9.45 -38.56
N ALA A 468 -0.40 -10.20 -39.10
CA ALA A 468 -0.98 -9.94 -40.40
C ALA A 468 -1.70 -8.58 -40.43
N SER A 469 -2.55 -8.30 -39.43
CA SER A 469 -3.21 -7.00 -39.27
C SER A 469 -2.20 -5.86 -39.15
N PHE A 470 -1.17 -6.03 -38.32
CA PHE A 470 -0.12 -5.02 -38.10
C PHE A 470 0.68 -4.74 -39.37
N LYS A 471 0.96 -5.77 -40.19
CA LYS A 471 1.60 -5.58 -41.49
C LYS A 471 0.76 -4.70 -42.41
N VAL A 472 -0.56 -4.92 -42.48
CA VAL A 472 -1.47 -4.09 -43.29
C VAL A 472 -1.47 -2.65 -42.79
N TYR A 473 -1.49 -2.46 -41.46
CA TYR A 473 -1.38 -1.12 -40.86
C TYR A 473 -0.08 -0.41 -41.30
N VAL A 474 1.07 -1.09 -41.22
CA VAL A 474 2.36 -0.52 -41.66
C VAL A 474 2.34 -0.20 -43.16
N ASP A 475 1.78 -1.09 -43.99
CA ASP A 475 1.74 -0.89 -45.44
C ASP A 475 0.89 0.31 -45.88
N LEU A 476 -0.18 0.62 -45.14
CA LEU A 476 -1.13 1.67 -45.51
C LEU A 476 -0.81 3.03 -44.88
N TYR A 477 -0.23 3.05 -43.68
CA TYR A 477 -0.24 4.26 -42.84
C TYR A 477 1.13 4.76 -42.36
N VAL A 478 2.17 3.90 -42.33
CA VAL A 478 3.48 4.24 -41.75
C VAL A 478 4.52 4.47 -42.84
#